data_AF-A0A9X6VCK4-F1
#
_entry.id   AF-A0A9X6VCK4-F1
#
_cell.length_a   1.000
_cell.length_b   1.000
_cell.length_c   1.000
_cell.angle_alpha   90.00
_cell.angle_beta   90.00
_cell.angle_gamma   90.00
#
_symmetry.space_group_name_H-M   'P 1'
#
loop_
_entity.id
_entity.type
_entity.pdbx_description
1 polymer ?
#
loop_
_entity_poly.entity_id
_entity_poly.type
_entity_poly.pdbx_seq_one_letter_code
_entity_poly.pdbx_strand_id
1 'polypeptide(L)' 'MGGTNVNGKESNFKVGDLVMCEYIEGSFANARIISIDKKKLMANVKIGIVSRSSEKIREEEIEVSLETLTPWNPKKK' A
#
# COMPACT_ATOMS: atom_id res chain seq x y z
N MET A 1 14.31 -1.38 -32.96
CA MET A 1 14.68 -1.24 -31.54
C MET A 1 14.22 0.12 -31.09
N GLY A 2 13.09 0.21 -30.39
CA GLY A 2 12.44 1.48 -30.07
C GLY A 2 12.08 1.55 -28.59
N GLY A 3 12.80 2.42 -27.87
CA GLY A 3 12.34 3.16 -26.70
C GLY A 3 11.80 2.38 -25.50
N THR A 4 12.66 2.13 -24.52
CA THR A 4 12.27 1.93 -23.12
C THR A 4 11.62 3.20 -22.57
N ASN A 5 10.31 3.36 -22.77
CA ASN A 5 9.49 4.27 -21.96
C ASN A 5 9.19 3.58 -20.64
N VAL A 6 10.19 3.51 -19.76
CA VAL A 6 9.93 3.39 -18.31
C VAL A 6 9.30 4.71 -17.89
N ASN A 7 7.98 4.78 -18.05
CA ASN A 7 7.17 5.82 -17.46
C ASN A 7 7.53 5.84 -15.97
N GLY A 8 8.33 6.83 -15.58
CA GLY A 8 8.53 7.19 -14.18
C GLY A 8 7.17 7.61 -13.66
N LYS A 9 6.38 6.64 -13.21
CA LYS A 9 5.24 6.91 -12.36
C LYS A 9 5.85 7.42 -11.06
N GLU A 10 6.06 8.74 -10.98
CA GLU A 10 6.17 9.39 -9.69
C GLU A 10 4.99 8.87 -8.86
N SER A 11 5.33 8.08 -7.86
CA SER A 11 4.36 7.52 -6.94
C SER A 11 3.72 8.69 -6.21
N ASN A 12 2.57 9.15 -6.70
CA ASN A 12 1.81 10.30 -6.21
C ASN A 12 1.16 10.05 -4.83
N PHE A 13 1.60 9.00 -4.14
CA PHE A 13 1.14 8.64 -2.83
C PHE A 13 1.57 9.67 -1.78
N LYS A 14 0.66 9.95 -0.85
CA LYS A 14 0.84 10.85 0.28
C LYS A 14 0.52 10.12 1.58
N VAL A 15 1.09 10.61 2.68
CA VAL A 15 0.71 10.15 4.01
C VAL A 15 -0.78 10.41 4.22
N GLY A 16 -1.49 9.39 4.69
CA GLY A 16 -2.95 9.39 4.84
C GLY A 16 -3.71 8.79 3.66
N ASP A 17 -3.08 8.59 2.51
CA ASP A 17 -3.72 7.92 1.37
C ASP A 17 -4.10 6.49 1.73
N LEU A 18 -5.26 6.10 1.23
CA LEU A 18 -5.75 4.75 1.31
C LEU A 18 -5.23 3.98 0.08
N VAL A 19 -4.60 2.85 0.36
CA VAL A 19 -3.97 2.00 -0.66
C VAL A 19 -4.32 0.55 -0.40
N MET A 20 -4.13 -0.27 -1.41
CA MET A 20 -4.13 -1.72 -1.30
C MET A 20 -2.69 -2.19 -1.50
N CYS A 21 -2.24 -3.07 -0.63
CA CYS A 21 -0.90 -3.65 -0.67
C CYS A 21 -0.96 -5.15 -0.41
N GLU A 22 0.02 -5.86 -0.95
CA GLU A 22 0.27 -7.27 -0.62
C GLU A 22 1.08 -7.33 0.67
N TYR A 23 0.57 -8.00 1.70
CA TYR A 23 1.25 -8.12 3.01
C TYR A 23 1.75 -9.55 3.29
N ILE A 24 1.21 -10.53 2.58
CA ILE A 24 1.68 -11.92 2.49
C ILE A 24 1.51 -12.30 1.02
N GLU A 25 2.38 -13.16 0.49
CA GLU A 25 2.29 -13.65 -0.89
C GLU A 25 0.86 -14.14 -1.21
N GLY A 26 0.26 -13.58 -2.25
CA GLY A 26 -1.12 -13.84 -2.70
C GLY A 26 -2.22 -13.18 -1.86
N SER A 27 -1.89 -12.43 -0.80
CA SER A 27 -2.84 -11.82 0.14
C SER A 27 -2.73 -10.30 0.17
N PHE A 28 -3.81 -9.65 -0.25
CA PHE A 28 -3.92 -8.19 -0.32
C PHE A 28 -4.77 -7.65 0.83
N ALA A 29 -4.35 -6.53 1.39
CA ALA A 29 -5.10 -5.80 2.40
C ALA A 29 -5.21 -4.33 2.02
N ASN A 30 -6.31 -3.71 2.44
CA ASN A 30 -6.42 -2.26 2.43
C ASN A 30 -5.59 -1.71 3.59
N ALA A 31 -4.80 -0.69 3.30
CA ALA A 31 -3.89 -0.05 4.21
C ALA A 31 -4.00 1.46 4.11
N ARG A 32 -3.51 2.15 5.15
CA ARG A 32 -3.30 3.60 5.13
C ARG A 32 -1.81 3.88 5.19
N ILE A 33 -1.32 4.75 4.32
CA ILE A 33 0.08 5.19 4.37
C ILE A 33 0.30 6.04 5.62
N ILE A 34 1.27 5.65 6.45
CA ILE A 34 1.65 6.38 7.66
C ILE A 34 2.97 7.14 7.50
N SER A 35 3.88 6.64 6.67
CA SER A 35 5.11 7.34 6.29
C SER A 35 5.63 6.88 4.95
N ILE A 36 6.43 7.72 4.29
CA ILE A 36 7.01 7.44 2.98
C ILE A 36 8.50 7.76 3.02
N ASP A 37 9.34 6.79 2.68
CA ASP A 37 10.75 6.98 2.41
C ASP A 37 10.97 7.03 0.88
N LYS A 38 10.99 8.26 0.35
CA LYS A 38 11.23 8.49 -1.08
C LYS A 38 12.65 8.12 -1.52
N LYS A 39 13.63 8.07 -0.61
CA LYS A 39 15.01 7.69 -0.96
C LYS A 39 15.12 6.19 -1.19
N LYS A 40 14.39 5.40 -0.39
CA LYS A 40 14.35 3.94 -0.50
C LYS A 40 13.21 3.42 -1.39
N LEU A 41 12.33 4.30 -1.87
CA LEU A 41 11.10 3.95 -2.58
C LEU A 41 10.18 3.02 -1.77
N MET A 42 10.15 3.21 -0.45
CA MET A 42 9.35 2.43 0.49
C MET A 42 8.29 3.30 1.16
N ALA A 43 7.22 2.67 1.63
CA ALA A 43 6.23 3.27 2.51
C ALA A 43 5.94 2.35 3.67
N ASN A 44 5.80 2.92 4.87
CA ASN A 44 5.14 2.22 5.95
C ASN A 44 3.63 2.44 5.83
N VAL A 45 2.89 1.35 5.90
CA VAL A 45 1.45 1.34 5.81
C VAL A 45 0.86 0.62 7.03
N LYS A 46 -0.29 1.10 7.49
CA LYS A 46 -1.05 0.48 8.56
C LYS A 46 -2.20 -0.32 7.97
N ILE A 47 -2.18 -1.64 8.20
CA ILE A 47 -3.24 -2.57 7.78
C ILE A 47 -4.15 -2.89 8.96
N GLY A 48 -5.47 -2.91 8.71
CA GLY A 48 -6.45 -3.38 9.68
C GLY A 48 -6.82 -4.83 9.38
N ILE A 49 -6.34 -5.77 10.17
CA ILE A 49 -6.67 -7.19 10.04
C ILE A 49 -7.85 -7.50 10.95
N VAL A 50 -8.98 -7.84 10.34
CA VAL A 50 -10.16 -8.34 11.06
C VAL A 50 -10.06 -9.86 11.12
N SER A 51 -9.76 -10.41 12.30
CA SER A 51 -9.78 -11.84 12.51
C SER A 51 -11.23 -12.35 12.55
N ARG A 52 -11.58 -13.35 11.73
CA ARG A 52 -12.94 -13.94 11.78
C ARG A 52 -13.21 -14.75 13.05
N SER A 53 -12.17 -15.18 13.75
CA SER A 53 -12.28 -16.05 14.93
C SER A 53 -12.26 -15.30 16.26
N SER A 54 -11.95 -14.00 16.24
CA SER A 54 -11.96 -13.16 17.42
C SER A 54 -12.41 -11.79 16.98
N GLU A 55 -13.44 -11.21 17.61
CA GLU A 55 -13.97 -9.86 17.35
C GLU A 55 -12.95 -8.73 17.67
N LYS A 56 -11.66 -9.01 17.49
CA LYS A 56 -10.52 -8.14 17.72
C LYS A 56 -10.00 -7.67 16.38
N ILE A 57 -10.10 -6.37 16.15
CA ILE A 57 -9.38 -5.68 15.08
C ILE A 57 -7.94 -5.55 15.54
N ARG A 58 -7.01 -6.10 14.77
CA ARG A 58 -5.57 -5.86 14.96
C ARG A 58 -5.10 -4.88 13.91
N GLU A 59 -4.33 -3.89 14.33
CA GLU A 59 -3.64 -3.00 13.41
C GLU A 59 -2.17 -3.42 13.38
N GLU A 60 -1.63 -3.62 12.18
CA GLU A 60 -0.22 -3.92 11.97
C GLU A 60 0.39 -2.86 11.06
N GLU A 61 1.65 -2.52 11.32
CA GLU A 61 2.43 -1.61 10.49
C GLU A 61 3.48 -2.42 9.74
N ILE A 62 3.48 -2.29 8.41
CA ILE A 62 4.38 -3.01 7.52
C ILE A 62 5.06 -2.05 6.56
N GLU A 63 6.31 -2.33 6.23
CA GLU A 63 7.06 -1.62 5.19
C GLU A 63 6.86 -2.33 3.85
N VAL A 64 6.43 -1.57 2.84
CA VAL A 64 6.14 -2.07 1.49
C VAL A 64 6.74 -1.14 0.44
N SER A 65 7.04 -1.69 -0.74
CA SER A 65 7.52 -0.89 -1.87
C SER A 65 6.41 0.02 -2.38
N LEU A 66 6.75 1.28 -2.69
CA LEU A 66 5.83 2.22 -3.33
C LEU A 66 5.33 1.70 -4.68
N GLU A 67 6.12 0.87 -5.37
CA GLU A 67 5.78 0.32 -6.68
C GLU A 67 4.67 -0.72 -6.63
N THR A 68 4.50 -1.40 -5.51
CA THR A 68 3.47 -2.44 -5.32
C THR A 68 2.17 -1.87 -4.76
N LEU A 69 2.17 -0.61 -4.31
CA LEU A 69 0.98 0.06 -3.81
C LEU A 69 0.00 0.38 -4.95
N THR A 70 -1.27 0.06 -4.72
CA THR A 70 -2.37 0.46 -5.61
C THR A 70 -3.28 1.43 -4.86
N PRO A 71 -3.69 2.58 -5.43
CA PRO A 71 -4.63 3.48 -4.77
C PRO A 71 -5.96 2.78 -4.49
N TRP A 72 -6.47 2.86 -3.26
CA TRP A 72 -7.77 2.32 -2.88
C TRP A 72 -8.74 3.46 -2.61
N ASN A 73 -9.85 3.51 -3.34
CA ASN A 73 -10.88 4.51 -3.14
C ASN A 73 -12.22 3.84 -2.83
N PRO A 74 -12.71 3.88 -1.58
CA PRO A 74 -13.98 3.26 -1.20
C PRO A 74 -15.20 3.89 -1.88
N LYS A 75 -15.07 5.08 -2.49
CA LYS A 75 -16.17 5.79 -3.17
C LYS A 75 -16.29 5.48 -4.66
N LYS A 76 -15.25 4.91 -5.29
CA LYS A 76 -15.33 4.41 -6.66
C LYS A 76 -15.77 2.94 -6.60
N LYS A 77 -17.10 2.74 -6.64
CA LYS A 77 -17.70 1.44 -6.97
C LYS A 77 -17.52 1.15 -8.45
#